data_AF-A0A371E3S1-F1
#
_entry.id   AF-A0A371E3S1-F1
#
_cell.length_a   1.000
_cell.length_b   1.000
_cell.length_c   1.000
_cell.angle_alpha   90.00
_cell.angle_beta   90.00
_cell.angle_gamma   90.00
#
_symmetry.space_group_name_H-M   'P 1'
#
loop_
_entity.id
_entity.type
_entity.pdbx_description
1 polymer ?
#
loop_
_entity_poly.entity_id
_entity_poly.type
_entity_poly.pdbx_seq_one_letter_code
_entity_poly.pdbx_strand_id
1 'polypeptide(L)'
;MDMETGYGIWKLHPIHVKTRDLLSLRQWGSCLKGKCHRTFEGRYGNLLSLLKIEVQLDALSALTQYYNPPHRCFTFRDFQLAPTLEEYERIIGMPLAKSSPYLFRGQYPSWASVAKLLRISESEVSEGKEKQEWPRRHPEG
;
A
#
# COMPACT_ATOMS: atom_id res chain seq x y z
N MET A 1 1.01 20.61 39.11
CA MET A 1 0.49 19.41 38.45
C MET A 1 1.22 19.32 37.13
N ASP A 2 2.35 18.67 37.16
CA ASP A 2 3.25 18.52 36.02
C ASP A 2 2.71 17.40 35.13
N MET A 3 2.30 17.75 33.91
CA MET A 3 2.00 16.75 32.90
C MET A 3 3.33 16.21 32.37
N GLU A 4 3.83 15.16 33.02
CA GLU A 4 4.82 14.28 32.42
C GLU A 4 4.22 13.69 31.14
N THR A 5 4.49 14.33 30.02
CA THR A 5 4.24 13.74 28.70
C THR A 5 5.24 12.60 28.51
N GLY A 6 4.91 11.44 29.07
CA GLY A 6 5.59 10.17 28.88
C GLY A 6 5.39 9.65 27.46
N TYR A 7 5.77 10.44 26.45
CA TYR A 7 6.06 9.87 25.13
C TYR A 7 7.38 9.15 25.27
N GLY A 8 7.32 7.89 25.69
CA GLY A 8 8.45 6.98 25.64
C GLY A 8 9.10 7.14 24.28
N ILE A 9 10.41 7.44 24.30
CA ILE A 9 11.23 7.49 23.09
C ILE A 9 11.21 6.08 22.53
N TRP A 10 10.24 5.78 21.66
CA TRP A 10 10.28 4.59 20.84
C TRP A 10 11.62 4.65 20.15
N LYS A 11 12.54 3.74 20.49
CA LYS A 11 13.85 3.67 19.84
C LYS A 11 13.58 3.71 18.34
N LEU A 12 13.96 4.79 17.68
CA LEU A 12 13.74 4.98 16.25
C LEU A 12 14.53 3.89 15.55
N HIS A 13 13.82 2.91 14.98
CA HIS A 13 14.45 1.93 14.10
C HIS A 13 14.28 2.50 12.69
N PRO A 14 15.38 2.90 12.02
CA PRO A 14 15.29 3.41 10.66
C PRO A 14 14.73 2.31 9.76
N ILE A 15 13.45 2.41 9.41
CA ILE A 15 12.86 1.52 8.41
C ILE A 15 13.49 1.93 7.08
N HIS A 16 14.32 1.06 6.53
CA HIS A 16 14.81 1.24 5.18
C HIS A 16 13.65 1.10 4.21
N VAL A 17 13.18 2.24 3.70
CA VAL A 17 12.20 2.25 2.63
C VAL A 17 12.89 1.75 1.37
N LYS A 18 12.61 0.50 1.00
CA LYS A 18 13.05 -0.04 -0.28
C LYS A 18 12.08 0.39 -1.35
N THR A 19 12.56 1.10 -2.37
CA THR A 19 11.79 1.31 -3.60
C THR A 19 11.51 -0.07 -4.20
N ARG A 20 10.25 -0.52 -4.13
CA ARG A 20 9.82 -1.65 -4.95
C ARG A 20 9.96 -1.24 -6.41
N ASP A 21 10.25 -2.18 -7.29
CA ASP A 21 10.35 -1.90 -8.72
C ASP A 21 9.00 -1.39 -9.26
N LEU A 22 8.85 -0.07 -9.29
CA LEU A 22 7.70 0.62 -9.87
C LEU A 22 7.79 0.66 -11.39
N LEU A 23 8.96 0.41 -11.99
CA LEU A 23 9.12 0.40 -13.45
C LEU A 23 8.34 -0.76 -14.05
N SER A 24 8.46 -1.95 -13.46
CA SER A 24 7.61 -3.08 -13.82
C SER A 24 6.14 -2.69 -13.71
N LEU A 25 5.67 -2.22 -12.55
CA LEU A 25 4.24 -1.85 -12.41
C LEU A 25 3.77 -0.79 -13.41
N ARG A 26 4.60 0.22 -13.72
CA ARG A 26 4.30 1.21 -14.77
C ARG A 26 4.23 0.56 -16.16
N GLN A 27 5.13 -0.36 -16.47
CA GLN A 27 5.11 -1.10 -17.73
C GLN A 27 3.84 -1.94 -17.87
N TRP A 28 3.47 -2.69 -16.82
CA TRP A 28 2.23 -3.46 -16.78
C TRP A 28 0.99 -2.54 -16.91
N GLY A 29 1.01 -1.38 -16.25
CA GLY A 29 -0.01 -0.35 -16.43
C GLY A 29 -0.10 0.15 -17.87
N SER A 30 1.03 0.34 -18.55
CA SER A 30 1.07 0.76 -19.97
C SER A 30 0.54 -0.28 -20.95
N CYS A 31 0.51 -1.56 -20.55
CA CYS A 31 -0.09 -2.64 -21.31
C CYS A 31 -1.63 -2.58 -21.29
N LEU A 32 -2.24 -1.89 -20.32
CA LEU A 32 -3.68 -1.65 -20.30
C LEU A 32 -4.04 -0.61 -21.36
N LYS A 33 -4.49 -1.06 -22.53
CA LYS A 33 -4.92 -0.19 -23.64
C LYS A 33 -6.39 -0.40 -24.01
N GLY A 34 -6.98 0.59 -24.66
CA GLY A 34 -8.33 0.50 -25.24
C GLY A 34 -9.40 0.11 -24.22
N LYS A 35 -10.13 -0.98 -24.50
CA LYS A 35 -11.24 -1.45 -23.66
C LYS A 35 -10.76 -1.88 -22.26
N CYS A 36 -9.58 -2.47 -22.15
CA CYS A 36 -9.03 -2.92 -20.87
C CYS A 36 -8.75 -1.73 -19.95
N HIS A 37 -8.17 -0.65 -20.47
CA HIS A 37 -7.95 0.60 -19.72
C HIS A 37 -9.26 1.17 -19.17
N ARG A 38 -10.27 1.34 -20.04
CA ARG A 38 -11.59 1.86 -19.64
C ARG A 38 -12.28 0.97 -18.60
N THR A 39 -12.14 -0.35 -18.74
CA THR A 39 -12.72 -1.30 -17.78
C THR A 39 -12.03 -1.21 -16.42
N PHE A 40 -10.70 -1.03 -16.42
CA PHE A 40 -9.93 -0.82 -15.20
C PHE A 40 -10.32 0.49 -14.52
N GLU A 41 -10.32 1.60 -15.26
CA GLU A 41 -10.72 2.92 -14.75
C GLU A 41 -12.16 2.93 -14.22
N GLY A 42 -13.09 2.27 -14.92
CA GLY A 42 -14.47 2.16 -14.44
C GLY A 42 -14.62 1.36 -13.14
N ARG A 43 -13.67 0.47 -12.80
CA ARG A 43 -13.71 -0.34 -11.57
C ARG A 43 -12.87 0.23 -10.43
N TYR A 44 -11.71 0.80 -10.75
CA TYR A 44 -10.69 1.21 -9.78
C TYR A 44 -10.35 2.69 -9.86
N GLY A 45 -11.06 3.44 -10.71
CA GLY A 45 -10.87 4.87 -10.86
C GLY A 45 -9.50 5.21 -11.41
N ASN A 46 -8.97 6.29 -10.88
CA ASN A 46 -7.70 6.88 -11.25
C ASN A 46 -6.49 6.19 -10.59
N LEU A 47 -6.63 4.95 -10.13
CA LEU A 47 -5.55 4.24 -9.42
C LEU A 47 -4.26 4.14 -10.26
N LEU A 48 -4.35 4.01 -11.59
CA LEU A 48 -3.17 4.00 -12.47
C LEU A 48 -2.38 5.31 -12.45
N SER A 49 -3.02 6.44 -12.13
CA SER A 49 -2.29 7.71 -12.01
C SER A 49 -1.35 7.73 -10.81
N LEU A 50 -1.66 6.99 -9.73
CA LEU A 50 -0.80 6.90 -8.56
C LEU A 50 0.56 6.31 -8.90
N LEU A 51 0.61 5.41 -9.89
CA LEU A 51 1.86 4.84 -10.37
C LEU A 51 2.78 5.90 -10.99
N LYS A 52 2.23 7.01 -11.48
CA LYS A 52 2.99 8.11 -12.13
C LYS A 52 3.51 9.13 -11.13
N ILE A 53 2.96 9.17 -9.92
CA ILE A 53 3.38 10.09 -8.86
C ILE A 53 4.85 9.84 -8.54
N GLU A 54 5.64 10.90 -8.51
CA GLU A 54 7.01 10.87 -8.04
C GLU A 54 7.01 10.85 -6.51
N VAL A 55 7.58 9.79 -5.93
CA VAL A 55 7.64 9.62 -4.48
C VAL A 55 8.96 10.17 -3.97
N GLN A 56 8.89 11.17 -3.10
CA GLN A 56 10.06 11.66 -2.37
C GLN A 56 10.44 10.65 -1.28
N LEU A 57 11.48 9.86 -1.56
CA LEU A 57 11.88 8.74 -0.70
C LEU A 57 12.33 9.21 0.69
N ASP A 58 13.00 10.35 0.77
CA ASP A 58 13.46 10.94 2.02
C ASP A 58 12.28 11.36 2.90
N ALA A 59 11.26 11.98 2.30
CA ALA A 59 10.03 12.33 3.00
C ALA A 59 9.31 11.08 3.52
N LEU A 60 9.18 10.04 2.70
CA LEU A 60 8.58 8.78 3.13
C LEU A 60 9.38 8.12 4.27
N SER A 61 10.71 8.13 4.19
CA SER A 61 11.59 7.60 5.23
C SER A 61 11.53 8.41 6.54
N ALA A 62 11.26 9.71 6.46
CA ALA A 62 10.98 10.52 7.65
C ALA A 62 9.61 10.17 8.25
N LEU A 63 8.59 9.99 7.41
CA LEU A 63 7.23 9.64 7.85
C LEU A 63 7.14 8.27 8.52
N THR A 64 7.92 7.26 8.08
CA THR A 64 7.83 5.90 8.63
C THR A 64 8.07 5.82 10.14
N GLN A 65 8.83 6.76 10.71
CA GLN A 65 9.08 6.87 12.15
C GLN A 65 7.79 7.15 12.95
N TYR A 66 6.78 7.70 12.29
CA TYR A 66 5.49 8.07 12.87
C TYR A 66 4.36 7.12 12.46
N TYR A 67 4.68 6.04 11.74
CA TYR A 67 3.67 5.07 11.31
C TYR A 67 3.12 4.32 12.53
N ASN A 68 1.79 4.34 12.68
CA ASN A 68 1.06 3.68 13.76
C ASN A 68 0.40 2.40 13.19
N PRO A 69 0.98 1.20 13.39
CA PRO A 69 0.49 -0.01 12.72
C PRO A 69 -0.96 -0.40 13.06
N PRO A 70 -1.44 -0.29 14.32
CA PRO A 70 -2.85 -0.52 14.64
C PRO A 70 -3.81 0.36 13.85
N HIS A 71 -3.49 1.65 13.68
CA HIS A 71 -4.35 2.63 13.01
C HIS A 71 -4.08 2.75 11.50
N ARG A 72 -2.97 2.19 11.01
CA ARG A 72 -2.53 2.22 9.61
C ARG A 72 -2.40 3.64 9.03
N CYS A 73 -2.02 4.59 9.86
CA CYS A 73 -1.80 6.00 9.50
C CYS A 73 -0.52 6.53 10.15
N PHE A 74 -0.05 7.70 9.72
CA PHE A 74 1.04 8.39 10.41
C PHE A 74 0.45 9.26 11.52
N THR A 75 0.99 9.17 12.74
CA THR A 75 0.48 9.92 13.90
C THR A 75 1.58 10.83 14.46
N PHE A 76 1.30 12.14 14.52
CA PHE A 76 2.17 13.16 15.05
C PHE A 76 1.55 13.76 16.31
N ARG A 77 1.98 13.30 17.49
CA ARG A 77 1.41 13.72 18.79
C ARG A 77 -0.12 13.57 18.80
N ASP A 78 -0.82 14.67 18.57
CA ASP A 78 -2.27 14.87 18.60
C ASP A 78 -2.93 14.92 17.21
N PHE A 79 -2.17 14.79 16.12
CA PHE A 79 -2.70 14.79 14.76
C PHE A 79 -2.43 13.47 14.00
N GLN A 80 -3.39 13.07 13.16
CA GLN A 80 -3.26 11.91 12.26
C GLN A 80 -3.16 12.38 10.81
N LEU A 81 -2.11 11.95 10.12
CA LEU A 81 -1.98 12.12 8.67
C LEU A 81 -2.68 10.94 7.99
N ALA A 82 -3.98 11.08 7.79
CA ALA A 82 -4.82 10.21 7.00
C ALA A 82 -5.67 11.08 6.07
N PRO A 83 -5.89 10.69 4.80
CA PRO A 83 -6.78 11.42 3.92
C PRO A 83 -8.21 11.37 4.46
N THR A 84 -8.91 12.50 4.35
CA THR A 84 -10.37 12.56 4.52
C THR A 84 -11.08 11.73 3.44
N LEU A 85 -12.38 11.49 3.60
CA LEU A 85 -13.16 10.74 2.61
C LEU A 85 -13.18 11.48 1.26
N GLU A 86 -13.33 12.79 1.30
CA GLU A 86 -13.36 13.69 0.15
C GLU A 86 -12.02 13.70 -0.59
N GLU A 87 -10.91 13.75 0.14
CA GLU A 87 -9.56 13.64 -0.44
C GLU A 87 -9.33 12.27 -1.05
N TYR A 88 -9.78 11.19 -0.40
CA TYR A 88 -9.67 9.84 -0.93
C TYR A 88 -10.47 9.69 -2.25
N GLU A 89 -11.71 10.18 -2.30
CA GLU A 89 -12.52 10.23 -3.52
C GLU A 89 -11.83 11.02 -4.62
N ARG A 90 -11.18 12.14 -4.29
CA ARG A 90 -10.42 12.96 -5.24
C ARG A 90 -9.19 12.24 -5.79
N ILE A 91 -8.44 11.56 -4.93
CA ILE A 91 -7.22 10.80 -5.29
C ILE A 91 -7.59 9.63 -6.20
N ILE A 92 -8.62 8.86 -5.84
CA ILE A 92 -9.08 7.70 -6.60
C ILE A 92 -9.97 8.11 -7.78
N GLY A 93 -10.47 9.33 -7.84
CA GLY A 93 -11.35 9.81 -8.92
C GLY A 93 -12.68 9.06 -8.98
N MET A 94 -13.17 8.54 -7.86
CA MET A 94 -14.44 7.83 -7.76
C MET A 94 -15.18 8.18 -6.48
N PRO A 95 -16.52 8.29 -6.52
CA PRO A 95 -17.32 8.47 -5.32
C PRO A 95 -17.38 7.17 -4.50
N LEU A 96 -17.00 7.26 -3.23
CA LEU A 96 -17.08 6.17 -2.23
C LEU A 96 -18.54 5.79 -1.96
N ALA A 97 -19.47 6.75 -2.02
CA ALA A 97 -20.90 6.46 -1.86
C ALA A 97 -21.44 5.43 -2.88
N LYS A 98 -20.77 5.26 -4.02
CA LYS A 98 -21.17 4.33 -5.10
C LYS A 98 -20.19 3.18 -5.28
N SER A 99 -19.10 3.14 -4.51
CA SER A 99 -18.05 2.14 -4.65
C SER A 99 -17.70 1.56 -3.28
N SER A 100 -17.74 0.24 -3.14
CA SER A 100 -17.19 -0.38 -1.94
C SER A 100 -15.70 -0.08 -1.90
N PRO A 101 -15.15 0.49 -0.81
CA PRO A 101 -13.70 0.66 -0.69
C PRO A 101 -13.03 -0.70 -0.86
N TYR A 102 -11.84 -0.71 -1.46
CA TYR A 102 -11.06 -1.93 -1.58
C TYR A 102 -10.61 -2.39 -0.19
N LEU A 103 -11.39 -3.30 0.40
CA LEU A 103 -11.05 -3.96 1.66
C LEU A 103 -10.34 -5.26 1.34
N PHE A 104 -9.02 -5.24 1.41
CA PHE A 104 -8.23 -6.45 1.25
C PHE A 104 -8.60 -7.48 2.33
N ARG A 105 -9.30 -8.55 1.93
CA ARG A 105 -9.74 -9.63 2.84
C ARG A 105 -8.70 -10.72 3.07
N GLY A 106 -7.43 -10.51 2.69
CA GLY A 106 -6.41 -11.55 2.80
C GLY A 106 -6.47 -12.63 1.70
N GLN A 107 -7.32 -12.45 0.69
CA GLN A 107 -7.39 -13.35 -0.46
C GLN A 107 -6.24 -13.02 -1.42
N TYR A 108 -5.15 -13.75 -1.28
CA TYR A 108 -4.05 -13.72 -2.24
C TYR A 108 -4.41 -14.60 -3.45
N PRO A 109 -4.07 -14.19 -4.69
CA PRO A 109 -4.19 -15.08 -5.83
C PRO A 109 -3.34 -16.33 -5.61
N SER A 110 -3.81 -17.48 -6.11
CA SER A 110 -2.99 -18.71 -6.06
C SER A 110 -1.70 -18.54 -6.85
N TRP A 111 -0.63 -19.22 -6.43
CA TRP A 111 0.63 -19.20 -7.17
C TRP A 111 0.47 -19.70 -8.60
N ALA A 112 -0.37 -20.70 -8.83
CA ALA A 112 -0.81 -21.10 -10.17
C ALA A 112 -1.35 -19.93 -11.01
N SER A 113 -2.21 -19.08 -10.43
CA SER A 113 -2.76 -17.91 -11.13
C SER A 113 -1.68 -16.88 -11.45
N VAL A 114 -0.75 -16.65 -10.52
CA VAL A 114 0.37 -15.72 -10.70
C VAL A 114 1.36 -16.25 -11.75
N ALA A 115 1.75 -17.52 -11.66
CA ALA A 115 2.63 -18.20 -12.61
C ALA A 115 2.06 -18.15 -14.03
N LYS A 116 0.77 -18.47 -14.19
CA LYS A 116 0.05 -18.37 -15.46
C LYS A 116 0.05 -16.94 -16.02
N LEU A 117 -0.14 -15.95 -15.17
CA LEU A 117 -0.10 -14.53 -15.56
C LEU A 117 1.30 -14.10 -16.02
N LEU A 118 2.33 -14.52 -15.28
CA LEU A 118 3.73 -14.19 -15.53
C LEU A 118 4.37 -15.05 -16.65
N ARG A 119 3.69 -16.12 -17.08
CA ARG A 119 4.18 -17.11 -18.05
C ARG A 119 5.47 -17.81 -17.58
N ILE A 120 5.56 -18.10 -16.30
CA ILE A 120 6.65 -18.84 -15.65
C ILE A 120 6.09 -20.02 -14.86
N SER A 121 6.95 -20.89 -14.33
CA SER A 121 6.53 -22.04 -13.52
C SER A 121 6.15 -21.65 -12.08
N GLU A 122 5.28 -22.43 -11.44
CA GLU A 122 4.92 -22.19 -10.03
C GLU A 122 6.10 -22.32 -9.07
N SER A 123 7.05 -23.20 -9.38
CA SER A 123 8.30 -23.38 -8.63
C SER A 123 9.12 -22.09 -8.60
N GLU A 124 9.32 -21.44 -9.76
CA GLU A 124 10.06 -20.18 -9.89
C GLU A 124 9.40 -19.02 -9.11
N VAL A 125 8.06 -19.00 -9.04
CA VAL A 125 7.33 -17.99 -8.27
C VAL A 125 7.48 -18.22 -6.75
N SER A 126 7.59 -19.49 -6.34
CA SER A 126 7.59 -19.87 -4.94
C SER A 126 8.94 -19.78 -4.24
N GLU A 127 10.05 -19.75 -4.98
CA GLU A 127 11.42 -19.63 -4.43
C GLU A 127 11.72 -18.26 -3.79
N GLY A 128 10.96 -17.21 -4.11
CA GLY A 128 11.12 -15.88 -3.51
C GLY A 128 10.69 -15.75 -2.02
N LYS A 129 10.20 -16.84 -1.41
CA LYS A 129 9.53 -16.84 -0.09
C LYS A 129 10.44 -16.58 1.12
N GLU A 130 11.73 -16.93 1.06
CA GLU A 130 12.52 -17.09 2.29
C GLU A 130 12.95 -15.77 2.96
N LYS A 131 12.77 -14.60 2.33
CA LYS A 131 13.36 -13.33 2.80
C LYS A 131 12.37 -12.28 3.35
N GLN A 132 11.06 -12.52 3.35
CA GLN A 132 10.06 -11.54 3.80
C GLN A 132 8.92 -12.22 4.58
N GLU A 133 9.15 -12.52 5.85
CA GLU A 133 8.06 -12.84 6.77
C GLU A 133 7.56 -11.53 7.42
N TRP A 134 6.35 -11.10 7.04
CA TRP A 134 5.70 -9.95 7.68
C TRP A 134 5.12 -10.39 9.03
N PRO A 135 5.16 -9.56 10.10
CA PRO A 135 4.61 -9.94 11.40
C PRO A 135 3.16 -10.38 11.26
N ARG A 136 2.89 -11.67 11.55
CA ARG A 136 1.54 -12.20 11.56
C ARG A 136 0.80 -11.62 12.76
N ARG A 137 -0.46 -11.26 12.57
CA ARG A 137 -1.35 -10.91 13.69
C ARG A 137 -1.44 -12.09 14.64
N HIS A 138 -1.07 -11.89 15.91
CA HIS A 138 -1.56 -12.74 16.97
C HIS A 138 -3.05 -12.43 17.19
N PRO A 139 -3.93 -13.44 17.28
CA PRO A 139 -5.30 -13.21 17.69
C PRO A 139 -5.28 -12.76 19.17
N GLU A 140 -5.88 -11.61 19.43
CA GLU A 140 -6.18 -11.17 20.79
C GLU A 140 -7.23 -12.14 21.37
N GLY A 141 -6.89 -12.73 22.51
CA GLY A 141 -7.79 -13.55 23.33
C GLY A 141 -8.35 -12.76 24.50
#